data_AF-A0A5Q4YZH3-F1
#
_entry.id   AF-A0A5Q4YZH3-F1
#
_cell.length_a   1.000
_cell.length_b   1.000
_cell.length_c   1.000
_cell.angle_alpha   90.00
_cell.angle_beta   90.00
_cell.angle_gamma   90.00
#
_symmetry.space_group_name_H-M   'P 1'
#
loop_
_entity.id
_entity.type
_entity.pdbx_description
1 polymer ?
#
loop_
_entity_poly.entity_id
_entity_poly.type
_entity_poly.pdbx_seq_one_letter_code
_entity_poly.pdbx_strand_id
1 'polypeptide(L)'
;MVIISMMDLITFFSGIGATLVGIGVTIVITERGESRRLKQKNEKCLSSFYTELSDLRARSHEDLKMYREAYFRIKKLNDKMVSESSVPGISISRPPVLKFLNTVLDNCFYLLSYEQREATRSLIYVCSALEKRRELIDASIDPENLSSLDASDFKYCISSLCVIYHLTSSMVEEKDRFNGIDKESDELMEDVLSSLKLTIEFQDLVDHKITI
;
A
#
# COMPACT_ATOMS: atom_id res chain seq x y z
N MET A 1 71.59 -36.94 -14.10
CA MET A 1 71.88 -35.61 -13.52
C MET A 1 71.07 -34.60 -14.32
N VAL A 2 69.88 -34.22 -13.83
CA VAL A 2 68.96 -33.34 -14.56
C VAL A 2 69.27 -31.91 -14.14
N ILE A 3 69.89 -31.13 -15.03
CA ILE A 3 70.04 -29.69 -14.86
C ILE A 3 68.72 -29.08 -15.34
N ILE A 4 67.76 -28.92 -14.44
CA ILE A 4 66.59 -28.07 -14.69
C ILE A 4 67.13 -26.65 -14.79
N SER A 5 66.96 -26.00 -15.95
CA SER A 5 67.47 -24.65 -16.15
C SER A 5 66.72 -23.68 -15.23
N MET A 6 67.43 -22.76 -14.58
CA MET A 6 66.80 -21.70 -13.75
C MET A 6 65.74 -20.90 -14.54
N MET A 7 65.84 -20.88 -15.88
CA MET A 7 64.93 -20.16 -16.76
C MET A 7 63.56 -20.84 -16.89
N ASP A 8 63.51 -22.18 -16.80
CA ASP A 8 62.26 -22.96 -16.79
C ASP A 8 61.53 -22.84 -15.45
N LEU A 9 62.27 -22.71 -14.34
CA LEU A 9 61.68 -22.51 -13.01
C LEU A 9 61.00 -21.14 -12.91
N ILE A 10 61.66 -20.07 -13.40
CA ILE A 10 61.14 -18.70 -13.33
C ILE A 10 59.90 -18.53 -14.21
N THR A 11 59.88 -19.10 -15.42
CA THR A 11 58.70 -19.05 -16.31
C THR A 11 57.54 -19.89 -15.77
N PHE A 12 57.82 -21.02 -15.11
CA PHE A 12 56.80 -21.82 -14.42
C PHE A 12 56.19 -21.07 -13.22
N PHE A 13 57.01 -20.45 -12.36
CA PHE A 13 56.51 -19.64 -11.24
C PHE A 13 55.82 -18.35 -11.70
N SER A 14 56.26 -17.71 -12.80
CA SER A 14 55.55 -16.56 -13.39
C SER A 14 54.21 -16.96 -14.02
N GLY A 15 54.12 -18.16 -14.61
CA GLY A 15 52.89 -18.72 -15.14
C GLY A 15 51.86 -19.02 -14.05
N ILE A 16 52.28 -19.64 -12.95
CA ILE A 16 51.40 -19.89 -11.79
C ILE A 16 50.94 -18.58 -11.14
N GLY A 17 51.85 -17.62 -10.95
CA GLY A 17 51.53 -16.30 -10.40
C GLY A 17 50.51 -15.54 -11.25
N ALA A 18 50.69 -15.50 -12.58
CA ALA A 18 49.74 -14.88 -13.49
C ALA A 18 48.36 -15.56 -13.48
N THR A 19 48.33 -16.89 -13.36
CA THR A 19 47.08 -17.66 -13.30
C THR A 19 46.31 -17.41 -12.00
N LEU A 20 47.00 -17.33 -10.86
CA LEU A 20 46.39 -17.00 -9.56
C LEU A 20 45.85 -15.57 -9.52
N VAL A 21 46.59 -14.61 -10.10
CA VAL A 21 46.12 -13.22 -10.24
C VAL A 21 44.89 -13.15 -11.18
N GLY A 22 44.90 -13.87 -12.29
CA GLY A 22 43.76 -13.94 -13.22
C GLY A 22 42.50 -14.52 -12.56
N ILE A 23 42.64 -15.57 -11.75
CA ILE A 23 41.54 -16.15 -10.97
C ILE A 23 41.03 -15.13 -9.94
N GLY A 24 41.93 -14.48 -9.20
CA GLY A 24 41.56 -13.45 -8.21
C GLY A 24 40.81 -12.27 -8.82
N VAL A 25 41.27 -11.76 -9.98
CA VAL A 25 40.59 -10.69 -10.72
C VAL A 25 39.21 -11.14 -11.20
N THR A 26 39.10 -12.37 -11.70
CA THR A 26 37.82 -12.92 -12.18
C THR A 26 36.82 -13.07 -11.04
N ILE A 27 37.26 -13.55 -9.86
CA ILE A 27 36.41 -13.66 -8.66
C ILE A 27 35.89 -12.27 -8.26
N VAL A 28 36.77 -11.27 -8.14
CA VAL A 28 36.37 -9.90 -7.74
C VAL A 28 35.42 -9.25 -8.76
N ILE A 29 35.64 -9.45 -10.06
CA ILE A 29 34.74 -8.95 -11.11
C ILE A 29 33.39 -9.65 -11.03
N THR A 30 33.38 -10.96 -10.78
CA THR A 30 32.15 -11.75 -10.67
C THR A 30 31.35 -11.35 -9.43
N GLU A 31 31.98 -11.25 -8.26
CA GLU A 31 31.36 -10.78 -7.01
C GLU A 31 30.78 -9.37 -7.15
N ARG A 32 31.53 -8.44 -7.77
CA ARG A 32 31.01 -7.09 -8.07
C ARG A 32 29.85 -7.12 -9.06
N GLY A 33 29.90 -7.98 -10.06
CA GLY A 33 28.83 -8.18 -11.03
C GLY A 33 27.55 -8.70 -10.37
N GLU A 34 27.68 -9.70 -9.51
CA GLU A 34 26.58 -10.28 -8.75
C GLU A 34 25.99 -9.30 -7.74
N SER A 35 26.83 -8.59 -6.99
CA SER A 35 26.40 -7.52 -6.06
C SER A 35 25.59 -6.43 -6.78
N ARG A 36 26.04 -6.00 -7.96
CA ARG A 36 25.30 -5.02 -8.79
C ARG A 36 23.96 -5.56 -9.27
N ARG A 37 23.91 -6.82 -9.74
CA ARG A 37 22.67 -7.47 -10.18
C ARG A 37 21.69 -7.62 -9.02
N LEU A 38 22.17 -8.02 -7.85
CA LEU A 38 21.34 -8.16 -6.65
C LEU A 38 20.79 -6.79 -6.23
N LYS A 39 21.61 -5.75 -6.23
CA LYS A 39 21.18 -4.38 -5.93
C LYS A 39 20.08 -3.91 -6.89
N GLN A 40 20.28 -4.09 -8.21
CA GLN A 40 19.27 -3.76 -9.21
C GLN A 40 17.98 -4.55 -9.03
N LYS A 41 18.06 -5.84 -8.68
CA LYS A 41 16.88 -6.66 -8.39
C LYS A 41 16.12 -6.13 -7.18
N ASN A 42 16.84 -5.76 -6.12
CA ASN A 42 16.25 -5.21 -4.89
C ASN A 42 15.59 -3.86 -5.15
N GLU A 43 16.28 -2.95 -5.86
CA GLU A 43 15.74 -1.65 -6.28
C GLU A 43 14.47 -1.81 -7.13
N LYS A 44 14.48 -2.75 -8.08
CA LYS A 44 13.29 -3.04 -8.90
C LYS A 44 12.13 -3.55 -8.05
N CYS A 45 12.40 -4.44 -7.09
CA CYS A 45 11.37 -5.00 -6.23
C CYS A 45 10.75 -3.95 -5.31
N LEU A 46 11.58 -3.11 -4.67
CA LEU A 46 11.12 -1.97 -3.87
C LEU A 46 10.37 -0.95 -4.72
N SER A 47 10.83 -0.67 -5.93
CA SER A 47 10.11 0.20 -6.86
C SER A 47 8.72 -0.35 -7.17
N SER A 48 8.58 -1.65 -7.45
CA SER A 48 7.28 -2.28 -7.66
C SER A 48 6.39 -2.17 -6.42
N PHE A 49 6.95 -2.35 -5.22
CA PHE A 49 6.21 -2.19 -3.97
C PHE A 49 5.63 -0.78 -3.82
N TYR A 50 6.45 0.26 -4.03
CA TYR A 50 5.97 1.64 -3.94
C TYR A 50 4.99 2.02 -5.05
N THR A 51 5.08 1.41 -6.23
CA THR A 51 4.06 1.57 -7.28
C THR A 51 2.71 1.01 -6.81
N GLU A 52 2.68 -0.20 -6.26
CA GLU A 52 1.44 -0.80 -5.74
C GLU A 52 0.85 0.02 -4.58
N LEU A 53 1.69 0.56 -3.69
CA LEU A 53 1.22 1.48 -2.64
C LEU A 53 0.63 2.78 -3.23
N SER A 54 1.23 3.33 -4.29
CA SER A 54 0.71 4.52 -4.96
C SER A 54 -0.63 4.25 -5.64
N ASP A 55 -0.79 3.08 -6.25
CA ASP A 55 -2.07 2.66 -6.87
C ASP A 55 -3.15 2.45 -5.80
N LEU A 56 -2.77 1.88 -4.66
CA LEU A 56 -3.66 1.73 -3.51
C LEU A 56 -4.10 3.09 -2.97
N ARG A 57 -3.17 4.04 -2.79
CA ARG A 57 -3.45 5.42 -2.40
C ARG A 57 -4.46 6.08 -3.34
N ALA A 58 -4.24 5.98 -4.65
CA ALA A 58 -5.11 6.58 -5.65
C ALA A 58 -6.52 5.99 -5.61
N ARG A 59 -6.65 4.66 -5.45
CA ARG A 59 -7.94 3.99 -5.29
C ARG A 59 -8.65 4.41 -4.00
N SER A 60 -7.95 4.44 -2.88
CA SER A 60 -8.54 4.86 -1.60
C SER A 60 -9.09 6.29 -1.64
N HIS A 61 -8.44 7.20 -2.38
CA HIS A 61 -8.98 8.55 -2.58
C HIS A 61 -10.32 8.54 -3.34
N GLU A 62 -10.45 7.76 -4.42
CA GLU A 62 -11.73 7.67 -5.14
C GLU A 62 -12.80 6.96 -4.30
N ASP A 63 -12.42 5.91 -3.57
CA ASP A 63 -13.31 5.18 -2.67
C ASP A 63 -13.83 6.09 -1.55
N LEU A 64 -13.00 6.96 -0.98
CA LEU A 64 -13.42 7.91 0.04
C LEU A 64 -14.58 8.80 -0.42
N LYS A 65 -14.57 9.25 -1.68
CA LYS A 65 -15.66 10.07 -2.24
C LYS A 65 -16.96 9.27 -2.34
N MET A 66 -16.88 8.02 -2.80
CA MET A 66 -18.05 7.14 -2.92
C MET A 66 -18.65 6.76 -1.57
N TYR A 67 -17.81 6.39 -0.60
CA TYR A 67 -18.26 6.05 0.75
C TYR A 67 -18.81 7.27 1.49
N ARG A 68 -18.24 8.45 1.28
CA ARG A 68 -18.78 9.72 1.81
C ARG A 68 -20.17 10.03 1.25
N GLU A 69 -20.35 9.88 -0.06
CA GLU A 69 -21.65 10.07 -0.72
C GLU A 69 -22.70 9.11 -0.14
N ALA A 70 -22.35 7.82 -0.03
CA ALA A 70 -23.23 6.81 0.56
C ALA A 70 -23.55 7.11 2.04
N TYR A 71 -22.54 7.52 2.81
CA TYR A 71 -22.71 7.94 4.20
C TYR A 71 -23.74 9.07 4.33
N PHE A 72 -23.63 10.12 3.52
CA PHE A 72 -24.59 11.23 3.56
C PHE A 72 -26.01 10.82 3.19
N ARG A 73 -26.18 9.98 2.17
CA ARG A 73 -27.50 9.47 1.77
C ARG A 73 -28.16 8.68 2.91
N ILE A 74 -27.43 7.72 3.48
CA ILE A 74 -27.93 6.90 4.59
C ILE A 74 -28.16 7.73 5.84
N LYS A 75 -27.26 8.66 6.15
CA LYS A 75 -27.41 9.53 7.32
C LYS A 75 -28.65 10.41 7.21
N LYS A 76 -28.92 11.01 6.05
CA LYS A 76 -30.15 11.77 5.79
C LYS A 76 -31.41 10.90 5.92
N LEU A 77 -31.35 9.66 5.45
CA LEU A 77 -32.47 8.72 5.55
C LEU A 77 -32.74 8.35 7.02
N ASN A 78 -31.69 7.97 7.77
CA ASN A 78 -31.79 7.57 9.18
C ASN A 78 -32.26 8.74 10.07
N ASP A 79 -31.82 9.97 9.76
CA ASP A 79 -32.24 11.20 10.44
C ASP A 79 -33.59 11.74 9.92
N LYS A 80 -34.27 11.02 9.03
CA LYS A 80 -35.59 11.36 8.44
C LYS A 80 -35.63 12.71 7.72
N MET A 81 -34.49 13.16 7.18
CA MET A 81 -34.39 14.39 6.39
C MET A 81 -34.91 14.21 4.96
N VAL A 82 -34.96 12.96 4.47
CA VAL A 82 -35.44 12.60 3.13
C VAL A 82 -36.30 11.33 3.21
N SER A 83 -37.19 11.13 2.23
CA SER A 83 -37.94 9.88 2.09
C SER A 83 -37.12 8.84 1.34
N GLU A 84 -37.32 7.57 1.68
CA GLU A 84 -36.64 6.44 1.02
C GLU A 84 -36.82 6.43 -0.50
N SER A 85 -38.03 6.76 -0.97
CA SER A 85 -38.35 6.89 -2.40
C SER A 85 -37.56 7.95 -3.17
N SER A 86 -36.90 8.88 -2.45
CA SER A 86 -36.10 9.96 -3.04
C SER A 86 -34.60 9.66 -3.07
N VAL A 87 -34.18 8.55 -2.44
CA VAL A 87 -32.77 8.16 -2.38
C VAL A 87 -32.49 7.20 -3.54
N PRO A 88 -31.62 7.57 -4.50
CA PRO A 88 -31.19 6.64 -5.54
C PRO A 88 -30.40 5.49 -4.91
N GLY A 89 -30.42 4.33 -5.57
CA GLY A 89 -29.70 3.14 -5.10
C GLY A 89 -28.24 3.41 -4.74
N ILE A 90 -27.74 2.69 -3.75
CA ILE A 90 -26.38 2.84 -3.25
C ILE A 90 -25.47 1.89 -4.01
N SER A 91 -24.43 2.45 -4.61
CA SER A 91 -23.33 1.68 -5.19
C SER A 91 -22.04 2.06 -4.48
N ILE A 92 -21.39 1.07 -3.88
CA ILE A 92 -20.06 1.22 -3.30
C ILE A 92 -19.05 0.44 -4.14
N SER A 93 -17.87 1.01 -4.30
CA SER A 93 -16.79 0.37 -5.05
C SER A 93 -16.34 -0.93 -4.41
N ARG A 94 -15.72 -1.79 -5.23
CA ARG A 94 -15.05 -2.99 -4.73
C ARG A 94 -13.81 -2.59 -3.91
N PRO A 95 -13.49 -3.32 -2.85
CA PRO A 95 -12.37 -3.00 -2.00
C PRO A 95 -11.07 -3.13 -2.81
N PRO A 96 -10.02 -2.41 -2.41
CA PRO A 96 -8.73 -2.53 -3.05
C PRO A 96 -8.22 -3.97 -3.02
N VAL A 97 -7.90 -4.52 -4.19
CA VAL A 97 -7.40 -5.89 -4.34
C VAL A 97 -5.94 -5.95 -3.91
N LEU A 98 -5.67 -6.58 -2.76
CA LEU A 98 -4.31 -6.72 -2.21
C LEU A 98 -3.44 -7.77 -2.92
N LYS A 99 -3.99 -8.52 -3.89
CA LYS A 99 -3.31 -9.66 -4.51
C LYS A 99 -1.93 -9.30 -5.06
N PHE A 100 -1.82 -8.15 -5.74
CA PHE A 100 -0.56 -7.70 -6.33
C PHE A 100 0.43 -7.23 -5.25
N LEU A 101 -0.04 -6.46 -4.27
CA LEU A 101 0.76 -6.05 -3.12
C LEU A 101 1.34 -7.27 -2.37
N ASN A 102 0.53 -8.27 -2.06
CA ASN A 102 1.00 -9.51 -1.40
C ASN A 102 2.05 -10.24 -2.24
N THR A 103 1.84 -10.34 -3.56
CA THR A 103 2.82 -10.97 -4.47
C THR A 103 4.16 -10.23 -4.48
N VAL A 104 4.13 -8.90 -4.42
CA VAL A 104 5.35 -8.09 -4.36
C VAL A 104 6.02 -8.23 -3.00
N LEU A 105 5.25 -8.23 -1.91
CA LEU A 105 5.74 -8.38 -0.54
C LEU A 105 6.47 -9.69 -0.31
N ASP A 106 5.99 -10.81 -0.85
CA ASP A 106 6.70 -12.10 -0.77
C ASP A 106 8.15 -12.01 -1.29
N ASN A 107 8.42 -11.07 -2.20
CA ASN A 107 9.72 -10.88 -2.82
C ASN A 107 10.57 -9.76 -2.18
N CYS A 108 9.98 -8.78 -1.48
CA CYS A 108 10.71 -7.64 -0.91
C CYS A 108 10.52 -7.38 0.59
N PHE A 109 9.73 -8.17 1.32
CA PHE A 109 9.44 -7.91 2.73
C PHE A 109 10.70 -7.82 3.61
N TYR A 110 11.73 -8.62 3.29
CA TYR A 110 13.02 -8.61 3.98
C TYR A 110 13.86 -7.36 3.68
N LEU A 111 13.54 -6.62 2.62
CA LEU A 111 14.22 -5.37 2.23
C LEU A 111 13.64 -4.14 2.95
N LEU A 112 12.46 -4.26 3.54
CA LEU A 112 11.78 -3.17 4.23
C LEU A 112 12.42 -2.89 5.61
N SER A 113 12.31 -1.66 6.11
CA SER A 113 12.62 -1.34 7.50
C SER A 113 11.65 -2.02 8.47
N TYR A 114 11.93 -1.98 9.77
CA TYR A 114 11.00 -2.51 10.77
C TYR A 114 9.64 -1.79 10.73
N GLU A 115 9.69 -0.47 10.68
CA GLU A 115 8.54 0.44 10.65
C GLU A 115 7.70 0.22 9.39
N GLN A 116 8.36 0.08 8.24
CA GLN A 116 7.68 -0.23 6.97
C GLN A 116 6.98 -1.60 7.01
N ARG A 117 7.60 -2.61 7.66
CA ARG A 117 6.96 -3.92 7.84
C ARG A 117 5.74 -3.85 8.74
N GLU A 118 5.83 -3.14 9.86
CA GLU A 118 4.67 -2.95 10.76
C GLU A 118 3.54 -2.20 10.04
N ALA A 119 3.84 -1.09 9.36
CA ALA A 119 2.88 -0.36 8.55
C ALA A 119 2.23 -1.22 7.47
N THR A 120 3.02 -2.07 6.80
CA THR A 120 2.49 -3.02 5.80
C THR A 120 1.53 -4.04 6.42
N ARG A 121 1.83 -4.56 7.61
CA ARG A 121 0.93 -5.49 8.30
C ARG A 121 -0.37 -4.81 8.70
N SER A 122 -0.29 -3.59 9.24
CA SER A 122 -1.46 -2.77 9.56
C SER A 122 -2.30 -2.48 8.32
N LEU A 123 -1.66 -2.13 7.20
CA LEU A 123 -2.32 -1.92 5.91
C LEU A 123 -3.10 -3.16 5.47
N ILE A 124 -2.47 -4.34 5.48
CA ILE A 124 -3.13 -5.61 5.12
C ILE A 124 -4.33 -5.87 6.06
N TYR A 125 -4.13 -5.70 7.37
CA TYR A 125 -5.19 -5.90 8.36
C TYR A 125 -6.39 -4.98 8.12
N VAL A 126 -6.16 -3.68 7.94
CA VAL A 126 -7.22 -2.68 7.71
C VAL A 126 -7.94 -2.95 6.40
N CYS A 127 -7.23 -3.28 5.32
CA CYS A 127 -7.87 -3.65 4.06
C CYS A 127 -8.74 -4.91 4.19
N SER A 128 -8.29 -5.94 4.91
CA SER A 128 -9.11 -7.12 5.17
C SER A 128 -10.32 -6.83 6.07
N ALA A 129 -10.18 -5.94 7.05
CA ALA A 129 -11.30 -5.51 7.89
C ALA A 129 -12.34 -4.71 7.09
N LEU A 130 -11.88 -3.83 6.20
CA LEU A 130 -12.72 -3.07 5.27
C LEU A 130 -13.48 -4.01 4.31
N GLU A 131 -12.81 -5.01 3.74
CA GLU A 131 -13.45 -6.00 2.86
C GLU A 131 -14.57 -6.76 3.58
N LYS A 132 -14.32 -7.26 4.80
CA LYS A 132 -15.34 -7.93 5.61
C LYS A 132 -16.50 -7.00 5.96
N ARG A 133 -16.23 -5.76 6.35
CA ARG A 133 -17.28 -4.78 6.66
C ARG A 133 -18.14 -4.49 5.45
N ARG A 134 -17.52 -4.33 4.28
CA ARG A 134 -18.21 -4.13 3.01
C ARG A 134 -19.10 -5.31 2.65
N GLU A 135 -18.65 -6.55 2.82
CA GLU A 135 -19.48 -7.74 2.57
C GLU A 135 -20.76 -7.72 3.45
N LEU A 136 -20.66 -7.25 4.70
CA LEU A 136 -21.81 -7.07 5.57
C LEU A 136 -22.76 -5.97 5.07
N ILE A 137 -22.21 -4.84 4.60
CA ILE A 137 -23.01 -3.77 3.98
C ILE A 137 -23.72 -4.32 2.73
N ASP A 138 -22.99 -4.92 1.79
CA ASP A 138 -23.53 -5.49 0.55
C ASP A 138 -24.65 -6.51 0.84
N ALA A 139 -24.49 -7.35 1.86
CA ALA A 139 -25.52 -8.31 2.28
C ALA A 139 -26.75 -7.66 2.95
N SER A 140 -26.59 -6.46 3.49
CA SER A 140 -27.65 -5.70 4.16
C SER A 140 -28.37 -4.72 3.21
N ILE A 141 -27.88 -4.54 1.97
CA ILE A 141 -28.55 -3.72 0.97
C ILE A 141 -29.83 -4.43 0.52
N ASP A 142 -30.95 -3.98 1.08
CA ASP A 142 -32.29 -4.26 0.58
C ASP A 142 -32.79 -3.05 -0.22
N PRO A 143 -33.00 -3.17 -1.55
CA PRO A 143 -33.53 -2.08 -2.37
C PRO A 143 -34.90 -1.56 -1.89
N GLU A 144 -35.66 -2.37 -1.16
CA GLU A 144 -36.97 -2.01 -0.62
C GLU A 144 -36.90 -1.43 0.80
N ASN A 145 -35.74 -1.51 1.46
CA ASN A 145 -35.54 -1.05 2.84
C ASN A 145 -34.09 -0.60 3.12
N LEU A 146 -33.66 0.46 2.44
CA LEU A 146 -32.38 1.15 2.67
C LEU A 146 -32.30 1.78 4.07
N SER A 147 -33.43 2.08 4.72
CA SER A 147 -33.45 2.65 6.07
C SER A 147 -32.88 1.71 7.16
N SER A 148 -32.72 0.43 6.82
CA SER A 148 -32.10 -0.57 7.68
C SER A 148 -30.56 -0.46 7.73
N LEU A 149 -29.94 0.26 6.80
CA LEU A 149 -28.49 0.44 6.75
C LEU A 149 -28.02 1.43 7.83
N ASP A 150 -26.94 1.06 8.53
CA ASP A 150 -26.36 1.93 9.55
C ASP A 150 -25.30 2.88 8.95
N ALA A 151 -25.51 4.19 9.12
CA ALA A 151 -24.53 5.20 8.75
C ALA A 151 -23.16 4.99 9.45
N SER A 152 -23.15 4.34 10.63
CA SER A 152 -21.93 4.04 11.36
C SER A 152 -21.00 3.07 10.61
N ASP A 153 -21.55 2.13 9.83
CA ASP A 153 -20.77 1.20 9.00
C ASP A 153 -20.04 1.95 7.88
N PHE A 154 -20.70 2.91 7.24
CA PHE A 154 -20.05 3.76 6.23
C PHE A 154 -18.99 4.66 6.85
N LYS A 155 -19.23 5.22 8.04
CA LYS A 155 -18.22 6.01 8.77
C LYS A 155 -16.98 5.18 9.10
N TYR A 156 -17.17 3.92 9.53
CA TYR A 156 -16.06 3.00 9.75
C TYR A 156 -15.25 2.74 8.47
N CYS A 157 -15.93 2.54 7.34
CA CYS A 157 -15.26 2.38 6.05
C CYS A 157 -14.47 3.63 5.65
N ILE A 158 -15.03 4.84 5.86
CA ILE A 158 -14.33 6.12 5.61
C ILE A 158 -13.07 6.22 6.48
N SER A 159 -13.18 5.94 7.78
CA SER A 159 -12.02 5.95 8.70
C SER A 159 -10.94 4.96 8.25
N SER A 160 -11.34 3.73 7.90
CA SER A 160 -10.43 2.69 7.40
C SER A 160 -9.72 3.11 6.11
N LEU A 161 -10.44 3.72 5.17
CA LEU A 161 -9.88 4.25 3.93
C LEU A 161 -8.92 5.42 4.17
N CYS A 162 -9.18 6.27 5.17
CA CYS A 162 -8.26 7.34 5.57
C CYS A 162 -6.95 6.77 6.11
N VAL A 163 -7.02 5.73 6.94
CA VAL A 163 -5.83 5.01 7.45
C VAL A 163 -5.02 4.42 6.28
N ILE A 164 -5.68 3.75 5.32
CA ILE A 164 -5.03 3.19 4.13
C ILE A 164 -4.37 4.30 3.31
N TYR A 165 -5.09 5.40 3.03
CA TYR A 165 -4.58 6.53 2.27
C TYR A 165 -3.36 7.15 2.93
N HIS A 166 -3.42 7.40 4.23
CA HIS A 166 -2.30 8.01 4.97
C HIS A 166 -1.08 7.11 5.03
N LEU A 167 -1.25 5.82 5.38
CA LEU A 167 -0.15 4.84 5.42
C LEU A 167 0.54 4.75 4.05
N THR A 168 -0.24 4.58 2.99
CA THR A 168 0.30 4.46 1.64
C THR A 168 0.99 5.75 1.17
N SER A 169 0.43 6.94 1.44
CA SER A 169 1.09 8.21 1.10
C SER A 169 2.40 8.40 1.85
N SER A 170 2.39 8.19 3.17
CA SER A 170 3.57 8.35 4.02
C SER A 170 4.70 7.40 3.59
N MET A 171 4.38 6.13 3.36
CA MET A 171 5.37 5.14 2.90
C MET A 171 5.94 5.48 1.52
N VAL A 172 5.12 5.97 0.59
CA VAL A 172 5.55 6.33 -0.78
C VAL A 172 6.42 7.60 -0.78
N GLU A 173 6.09 8.58 0.06
CA GLU A 173 6.77 9.89 0.10
C GLU A 173 8.06 9.84 0.94
N GLU A 174 8.03 9.17 2.08
CA GLU A 174 9.15 9.12 3.01
C GLU A 174 10.13 7.99 2.69
N LYS A 175 9.63 6.88 2.10
CA LYS A 175 10.40 5.68 1.75
C LYS A 175 11.29 5.24 2.91
N ASP A 176 12.60 5.31 2.76
CA ASP A 176 13.60 4.90 3.74
C ASP A 176 13.59 5.74 5.03
N ARG A 177 12.90 6.89 5.04
CA ARG A 177 12.74 7.77 6.21
C ARG A 177 11.44 7.55 6.97
N PHE A 178 10.61 6.60 6.54
CA PHE A 178 9.32 6.32 7.16
C PHE A 178 9.49 5.81 8.59
N ASN A 179 8.83 6.46 9.55
CA ASN A 179 8.97 6.16 10.99
C ASN A 179 7.66 5.73 11.67
N GLY A 180 6.66 5.31 10.90
CA GLY A 180 5.35 4.94 11.45
C GLY A 180 4.39 6.12 11.57
N ILE A 181 3.25 5.86 12.21
CA ILE A 181 2.23 6.87 12.50
C ILE A 181 1.91 6.81 13.99
N ASP A 182 1.95 7.97 14.65
CA ASP A 182 1.60 8.14 16.06
C ASP A 182 0.37 9.05 16.17
N LYS A 183 -0.75 8.59 15.59
CA LYS A 183 -2.04 9.28 15.57
C LYS A 183 -3.17 8.29 15.77
N GLU A 184 -4.20 8.72 16.48
CA GLU A 184 -5.43 7.95 16.60
C GLU A 184 -6.25 8.01 15.30
N SER A 185 -7.14 7.03 15.10
CA SER A 185 -7.91 6.89 13.85
C SER A 185 -8.80 8.09 13.52
N ASP A 186 -9.32 8.77 14.55
CA ASP A 186 -10.21 9.92 14.38
C ASP A 186 -9.43 11.17 13.95
N GLU A 187 -8.27 11.43 14.57
CA GLU A 187 -7.34 12.48 14.15
C GLU A 187 -6.85 12.26 12.71
N LEU A 188 -6.49 11.02 12.38
CA LEU A 188 -6.09 10.61 11.04
C LEU A 188 -7.19 10.86 10.01
N MET A 189 -8.44 10.55 10.37
CA MET A 189 -9.58 10.75 9.49
C MET A 189 -9.80 12.24 9.22
N GLU A 190 -9.77 13.09 10.25
CA GLU A 190 -9.91 14.54 10.10
C GLU A 190 -8.81 15.14 9.21
N ASP A 191 -7.56 14.77 9.45
CA ASP A 191 -6.41 15.24 8.65
C ASP A 191 -6.53 14.82 7.18
N VAL A 192 -6.85 13.56 6.92
CA VAL A 192 -6.96 13.04 5.55
C VAL A 192 -8.13 13.70 4.84
N LEU A 193 -9.32 13.77 5.46
CA LEU A 193 -10.48 14.42 4.86
C LEU A 193 -10.18 15.89 4.56
N SER A 194 -9.60 16.63 5.51
CA SER A 194 -9.21 18.03 5.33
C SER A 194 -8.21 18.20 4.17
N SER A 195 -7.18 17.34 4.10
CA SER A 195 -6.17 17.36 3.02
C SER A 195 -6.78 17.14 1.63
N LEU A 196 -7.85 16.34 1.56
CA LEU A 196 -8.60 16.04 0.35
C LEU A 196 -9.74 17.02 0.07
N LYS A 197 -9.93 18.03 0.93
CA LYS A 197 -11.06 18.97 0.90
C LYS A 197 -12.42 18.26 0.96
N LEU A 198 -12.46 17.19 1.75
CA LEU A 198 -13.65 16.42 2.11
C LEU A 198 -13.98 16.68 3.58
N THR A 199 -15.21 16.37 3.95
CA THR A 199 -15.76 16.62 5.30
C THR A 199 -16.99 15.75 5.48
N ILE A 200 -17.20 15.24 6.69
CA ILE A 200 -18.38 14.49 7.10
C ILE A 200 -19.21 15.25 8.16
N GLU A 201 -18.94 16.55 8.32
CA GLU A 201 -19.62 17.40 9.29
C GLU A 201 -21.10 17.59 8.98
N PHE A 202 -21.87 17.95 10.01
CA PHE A 202 -23.31 18.14 9.90
C PHE A 202 -23.70 19.26 8.92
N GLN A 203 -22.93 20.34 8.85
CA GLN A 203 -23.24 21.45 7.95
C GLN A 203 -23.16 20.98 6.48
N ASP A 204 -22.10 20.25 6.14
CA ASP A 204 -21.95 19.68 4.80
C ASP A 204 -23.02 18.62 4.51
N LEU A 205 -23.42 17.84 5.53
CA LEU A 205 -24.55 16.93 5.39
C LEU A 205 -25.81 17.71 4.98
N VAL A 206 -26.16 18.81 5.65
CA VAL A 206 -27.37 19.61 5.33
C VAL A 206 -27.27 20.16 3.91
N ASP A 207 -26.13 20.76 3.56
CA ASP A 207 -25.92 21.42 2.27
C ASP A 207 -25.73 20.43 1.09
N HIS A 208 -25.44 19.15 1.39
CA HIS A 208 -25.20 18.13 0.37
C HIS A 208 -26.43 17.85 -0.49
N LYS A 209 -26.34 18.11 -1.79
CA LYS A 209 -27.40 17.73 -2.74
C LYS A 209 -27.23 16.28 -3.16
N ILE A 210 -28.26 15.47 -2.90
CA ILE A 210 -28.32 14.10 -3.41
C ILE A 210 -28.29 14.19 -4.94
N THR A 211 -27.20 13.70 -5.54
CA THR A 211 -27.01 13.72 -6.99
C THR A 211 -27.51 12.39 -7.56
N ILE A 212 -28.40 12.45 -8.56
CA ILE A 212 -29.00 11.30 -9.26
C ILE A 212 -28.03 10.78 -10.31
#